data_AF-A0A1F8TT09-F1
#
_entry.id   AF-A0A1F8TT09-F1
#
_cell.length_a   1.000
_cell.length_b   1.000
_cell.length_c   1.000
_cell.angle_alpha   90.00
_cell.angle_beta   90.00
_cell.angle_gamma   90.00
#
_symmetry.space_group_name_H-M   'P 1'
#
loop_
_entity.id
_entity.type
_entity.pdbx_description
1 polymer ?
#
loop_
_entity_poly.entity_id
_entity_poly.type
_entity_poly.pdbx_seq_one_letter_code
_entity_poly.pdbx_strand_id
1 'polypeptide(L)'
;MLLTLVLISTFVTPIPDQQYHFPDENTANSNFHVVEFSDEGQPHDLKQQQALFDRIKKPDSATAELIIFVHGWHQNAAPTDSNFVAFQTYIKELQQVAPQRNLIGLYLGWRGDKYDPLWLDESYKAEGWIEPLDFPTIFQRKRVSRLVGEQGVSQLLDKLDAVVELGQLKRYIFIGHSLGGSVALHSSKVRVKKAIDLGKDNPNLYLLLNTAVTAKEYKPLDTLLSVDRQKPSMVVLQSKGDFAVKEAFNFLKDGEQAVGNSWAITHDIDKCPRGNCETP
;
A
#
# COMPACT_ATOMS: atom_id res chain seq x y z
N MET A 1 36.35 -6.05 -22.32
CA MET A 1 35.96 -6.02 -20.89
C MET A 1 35.43 -4.66 -20.47
N LEU A 2 36.15 -3.55 -20.72
CA LEU A 2 35.64 -2.20 -20.43
C LEU A 2 34.44 -1.80 -21.32
N LEU A 3 34.47 -2.13 -22.62
CA LEU A 3 33.35 -1.88 -23.55
C LEU A 3 32.07 -2.66 -23.20
N THR A 4 32.21 -3.86 -22.62
CA THR A 4 31.08 -4.71 -22.23
C THR A 4 30.39 -4.18 -20.97
N LEU A 5 31.14 -3.57 -20.04
CA LEU A 5 30.60 -2.91 -18.84
C LEU A 5 29.89 -1.59 -19.16
N VAL A 6 30.39 -0.83 -20.14
CA VAL A 6 29.77 0.44 -20.59
C VAL A 6 28.45 0.17 -21.34
N LEU A 7 28.36 -0.92 -22.11
CA LEU A 7 27.13 -1.33 -22.76
C LEU A 7 26.07 -1.81 -21.76
N ILE A 8 26.43 -2.49 -20.67
CA ILE A 8 25.46 -2.92 -19.65
C ILE A 8 24.92 -1.71 -18.84
N SER A 9 25.73 -0.66 -18.61
CA SER A 9 25.28 0.54 -17.90
C SER A 9 24.32 1.43 -18.70
N THR A 10 24.22 1.26 -20.03
CA THR A 10 23.25 2.01 -20.86
C THR A 10 21.85 1.38 -20.90
N PHE A 11 21.68 0.16 -20.39
CA PHE A 11 20.41 -0.58 -20.43
C PHE A 11 19.75 -0.78 -19.06
N VAL A 12 20.34 -0.27 -17.98
CA VAL A 12 19.75 -0.26 -16.64
C VAL A 12 19.48 1.18 -16.26
N THR A 13 18.24 1.64 -16.40
CA THR A 13 17.89 3.00 -15.98
C THR A 13 17.55 3.02 -14.49
N PRO A 14 18.27 3.81 -13.68
CA PRO A 14 17.91 3.97 -12.29
C PRO A 14 16.59 4.74 -12.20
N ILE A 15 15.63 4.20 -11.46
CA ILE A 15 14.42 4.92 -11.11
C ILE A 15 14.79 5.87 -9.97
N PRO A 16 14.61 7.19 -10.13
CA PRO A 16 15.00 8.16 -9.12
C PRO A 16 14.13 8.03 -7.86
N ASP A 17 14.75 8.19 -6.70
CA ASP A 17 14.05 8.39 -5.43
C ASP A 17 13.65 9.85 -5.33
N GLN A 18 12.45 10.18 -5.80
CA GLN A 18 12.02 11.57 -5.96
C GLN A 18 10.53 11.75 -5.71
N GLN A 19 10.18 13.00 -5.41
CA GLN A 19 8.81 13.49 -5.39
C GLN A 19 8.28 13.69 -6.81
N TYR A 20 7.04 13.26 -7.05
CA TYR A 20 6.32 13.49 -8.29
C TYR A 20 5.22 14.56 -8.15
N HIS A 21 4.69 14.78 -6.95
CA HIS A 21 3.55 15.67 -6.71
C HIS A 21 3.89 16.82 -5.76
N PHE A 22 3.66 18.05 -6.21
CA PHE A 22 3.84 19.25 -5.38
C PHE A 22 2.48 19.78 -4.93
N PRO A 23 2.25 20.01 -3.63
CA PRO A 23 1.00 20.62 -3.17
C PRO A 23 0.79 21.99 -3.80
N ASP A 24 -0.33 22.17 -4.49
CA ASP A 24 -0.77 23.44 -5.07
C ASP A 24 -2.22 23.78 -4.64
N GLU A 25 -2.72 24.96 -5.05
CA GLU A 25 -4.07 25.41 -4.70
C GLU A 25 -5.17 24.47 -5.23
N ASN A 26 -4.92 23.83 -6.37
CA ASN A 26 -5.86 22.86 -6.96
C ASN A 26 -5.95 21.60 -6.10
N THR A 27 -4.80 21.08 -5.65
CA THR A 27 -4.72 19.91 -4.79
C THR A 27 -5.33 20.20 -3.42
N ALA A 28 -5.17 21.42 -2.89
CA ALA A 28 -5.76 21.86 -1.62
C ALA A 28 -7.31 21.93 -1.61
N ASN A 29 -7.90 22.06 -2.80
CA ASN A 29 -9.35 22.11 -3.01
C ASN A 29 -9.92 20.77 -3.51
N SER A 30 -9.06 19.83 -3.90
CA SER A 30 -9.47 18.49 -4.31
C SER A 30 -9.69 17.58 -3.10
N ASN A 31 -10.52 16.54 -3.25
CA ASN A 31 -10.64 15.47 -2.27
C ASN A 31 -9.63 14.34 -2.53
N PHE A 32 -8.45 14.67 -3.08
CA PHE A 32 -7.40 13.71 -3.41
C PHE A 32 -6.03 14.28 -3.04
N HIS A 33 -5.28 13.55 -2.22
CA HIS A 33 -3.97 13.96 -1.75
C HIS A 33 -2.93 12.89 -2.07
N VAL A 34 -1.68 13.33 -2.15
CA VAL A 34 -0.53 12.45 -2.32
C VAL A 34 0.49 12.78 -1.24
N VAL A 35 1.03 11.75 -0.59
CA VAL A 35 2.18 11.87 0.33
C VAL A 35 3.22 10.84 -0.11
N GLU A 36 4.43 11.31 -0.37
CA GLU A 36 5.50 10.48 -0.94
C GLU A 36 6.65 10.31 0.06
N PHE A 37 7.21 9.11 0.12
CA PHE A 37 8.27 8.74 1.04
C PHE A 37 9.51 8.25 0.29
N SER A 38 10.68 8.66 0.78
CA SER A 38 11.98 8.21 0.28
C SER A 38 12.29 6.77 0.68
N ASP A 39 13.35 6.22 0.10
CA ASP A 39 13.85 4.88 0.45
C ASP A 39 14.24 4.76 1.93
N GLU A 40 14.57 5.87 2.60
CA GLU A 40 14.88 5.94 4.04
C GLU A 40 13.62 6.06 4.92
N GLY A 41 12.44 6.05 4.31
CA GLY A 41 11.15 6.22 5.00
C GLY A 41 10.87 7.66 5.45
N GLN A 42 11.62 8.64 4.96
CA GLN A 42 11.34 10.05 5.25
C GLN A 42 10.32 10.62 4.25
N PRO A 43 9.44 11.54 4.65
CA PRO A 43 8.61 12.26 3.68
C PRO A 43 9.50 13.05 2.71
N HIS A 44 9.24 12.96 1.40
CA HIS A 44 9.97 13.78 0.43
C HIS A 44 9.68 15.27 0.61
N ASP A 45 8.43 15.63 0.89
CA ASP A 45 8.02 16.99 1.17
C ASP A 45 6.99 17.03 2.31
N LEU A 46 7.36 17.66 3.43
CA LEU A 46 6.47 17.82 4.58
C LEU A 46 5.21 18.64 4.24
N LYS A 47 5.23 19.47 3.19
CA LYS A 47 4.05 20.22 2.73
C LYS A 47 2.94 19.31 2.23
N GLN A 48 3.26 18.12 1.71
CA GLN A 48 2.25 17.13 1.30
C GLN A 48 1.40 16.69 2.49
N GLN A 49 2.06 16.36 3.61
CA GLN A 49 1.34 16.04 4.86
C GLN A 49 0.60 17.25 5.39
N GLN A 50 1.22 18.44 5.38
CA GLN A 50 0.59 19.66 5.85
C GLN A 50 -0.72 19.94 5.09
N ALA A 51 -0.71 19.86 3.77
CA ALA A 51 -1.89 20.07 2.93
C ALA A 51 -3.02 19.07 3.25
N LEU A 52 -2.68 17.79 3.49
CA LEU A 52 -3.65 16.78 3.94
C LEU A 52 -4.27 17.17 5.29
N PHE A 53 -3.46 17.53 6.29
CA PHE A 53 -3.97 17.88 7.62
C PHE A 53 -4.73 19.20 7.61
N ASP A 54 -4.36 20.16 6.77
CA ASP A 54 -5.12 21.40 6.58
C ASP A 54 -6.51 21.09 6.01
N ARG A 55 -6.63 20.11 5.09
CA ARG A 55 -7.93 19.62 4.61
C ARG A 55 -8.74 18.94 5.71
N ILE A 56 -8.12 18.05 6.48
CA ILE A 56 -8.79 17.32 7.57
C ILE A 56 -9.27 18.26 8.67
N LYS A 57 -8.55 19.35 8.96
CA LYS A 57 -8.92 20.31 10.01
C LYS A 57 -10.02 21.30 9.59
N LYS A 58 -10.45 21.31 8.32
CA LYS A 58 -11.60 22.14 7.89
C LYS A 58 -12.87 21.69 8.66
N PRO A 59 -13.75 22.61 9.09
CA PRO A 59 -14.93 22.29 9.90
C PRO A 59 -15.81 21.17 9.33
N ASP A 60 -15.95 21.11 8.00
CA ASP A 60 -16.83 20.15 7.32
C ASP A 60 -16.24 18.72 7.25
N SER A 61 -14.99 18.53 7.68
CA SER A 61 -14.26 17.27 7.59
C SER A 61 -14.52 16.30 8.75
N ALA A 62 -15.19 16.73 9.83
CA ALA A 62 -15.49 15.87 10.99
C ALA A 62 -16.26 14.59 10.62
N THR A 63 -17.02 14.62 9.51
CA THR A 63 -17.76 13.47 8.98
C THR A 63 -16.99 12.69 7.92
N ALA A 64 -15.82 13.19 7.49
CA ALA A 64 -15.07 12.66 6.37
C ALA A 64 -14.43 11.31 6.68
N GLU A 65 -14.40 10.44 5.68
CA GLU A 65 -13.67 9.17 5.72
C GLU A 65 -12.46 9.28 4.79
N LEU A 66 -11.28 8.98 5.32
CA LEU A 66 -10.04 8.97 4.54
C LEU A 66 -9.79 7.57 3.97
N ILE A 67 -9.69 7.46 2.64
CA ILE A 67 -9.32 6.23 1.95
C ILE A 67 -7.86 6.35 1.54
N ILE A 68 -7.01 5.51 2.12
CA ILE A 68 -5.57 5.51 1.90
C ILE A 68 -5.21 4.31 1.04
N PHE A 69 -4.44 4.50 -0.03
CA PHE A 69 -3.89 3.42 -0.83
C PHE A 69 -2.36 3.55 -0.93
N VAL A 70 -1.66 2.44 -0.72
CA VAL A 70 -0.21 2.34 -0.96
C VAL A 70 0.07 1.23 -1.98
N HIS A 71 0.82 1.60 -3.01
CA HIS A 71 1.16 0.71 -4.12
C HIS A 71 2.29 -0.27 -3.75
N GLY A 72 2.47 -1.27 -4.61
CA GLY A 72 3.49 -2.30 -4.47
C GLY A 72 4.78 -2.05 -5.24
N TRP A 73 5.47 -3.16 -5.52
CA TRP A 73 6.65 -3.23 -6.38
C TRP A 73 6.33 -2.75 -7.81
N HIS A 74 7.32 -2.20 -8.53
CA HIS A 74 7.20 -1.64 -9.89
C HIS A 74 6.27 -0.42 -10.05
N GLN A 75 5.94 0.24 -8.95
CA GLN A 75 4.97 1.34 -8.98
C GLN A 75 5.55 2.53 -8.22
N ASN A 76 5.08 3.72 -8.54
CA ASN A 76 5.44 4.96 -7.87
C ASN A 76 4.24 5.92 -7.86
N ALA A 77 4.50 7.21 -7.66
CA ALA A 77 3.47 8.25 -7.70
C ALA A 77 3.59 9.13 -8.95
N ALA A 78 4.20 8.65 -10.04
CA ALA A 78 4.19 9.39 -11.29
C ALA A 78 2.73 9.60 -11.75
N PRO A 79 2.37 10.77 -12.32
CA PRO A 79 0.99 11.03 -12.78
C PRO A 79 0.47 10.04 -13.83
N THR A 80 1.36 9.29 -14.48
CA THR A 80 1.06 8.27 -15.50
C THR A 80 1.15 6.84 -14.97
N ASP A 81 1.53 6.64 -13.71
CA ASP A 81 1.59 5.33 -13.07
C ASP A 81 0.19 4.70 -13.02
N SER A 82 0.09 3.42 -13.37
CA SER A 82 -1.22 2.77 -13.55
C SER A 82 -1.98 2.63 -12.24
N ASN A 83 -1.31 2.35 -11.13
CA ASN A 83 -1.94 2.31 -9.81
C ASN A 83 -2.36 3.70 -9.33
N PHE A 84 -1.53 4.71 -9.59
CA PHE A 84 -1.88 6.10 -9.29
C PHE A 84 -3.16 6.51 -10.04
N VAL A 85 -3.20 6.31 -11.35
CA VAL A 85 -4.35 6.64 -12.20
C VAL A 85 -5.59 5.84 -11.80
N ALA A 86 -5.45 4.53 -11.56
CA ALA A 86 -6.55 3.67 -11.16
C ALA A 86 -7.13 4.10 -9.80
N PHE A 87 -6.28 4.42 -8.82
CA PHE A 87 -6.75 4.89 -7.52
C PHE A 87 -7.44 6.26 -7.61
N GLN A 88 -6.90 7.18 -8.41
CA GLN A 88 -7.55 8.46 -8.65
C GLN A 88 -8.95 8.29 -9.26
N THR A 89 -9.09 7.40 -10.24
CA THR A 89 -10.39 7.05 -10.85
C THR A 89 -11.33 6.40 -9.83
N TYR A 90 -10.83 5.45 -9.04
CA TYR A 90 -11.60 4.79 -7.99
C TYR A 90 -12.19 5.77 -6.96
N ILE A 91 -11.40 6.76 -6.50
CA ILE A 91 -11.90 7.78 -5.56
C ILE A 91 -12.98 8.65 -6.21
N LYS A 92 -12.82 9.04 -7.48
CA LYS A 92 -13.83 9.81 -8.22
C LYS A 92 -15.13 9.03 -8.36
N GLU A 93 -15.06 7.76 -8.75
CA GLU A 93 -16.22 6.88 -8.88
C GLU A 93 -16.91 6.66 -7.53
N LEU A 94 -16.15 6.41 -6.47
CA LEU A 94 -16.70 6.26 -5.12
C LEU A 94 -17.45 7.51 -4.64
N GLN A 95 -16.93 8.69 -4.95
CA GLN A 95 -17.61 9.96 -4.62
C GLN A 95 -18.90 10.14 -5.42
N GLN A 96 -18.99 9.61 -6.64
CA GLN A 96 -20.21 9.66 -7.44
C GLN A 96 -21.28 8.68 -6.95
N VAL A 97 -20.90 7.45 -6.57
CA VAL A 97 -21.86 6.43 -6.11
C VAL A 97 -22.22 6.56 -4.64
N ALA A 98 -21.40 7.23 -3.84
CA ALA A 98 -21.63 7.46 -2.41
C ALA A 98 -21.31 8.91 -1.99
N PRO A 99 -21.97 9.92 -2.59
CA PRO A 99 -21.70 11.34 -2.35
C PRO A 99 -21.87 11.76 -0.88
N GLN A 100 -22.73 11.06 -0.15
CA GLN A 100 -22.97 11.27 1.28
C GLN A 100 -21.79 10.87 2.19
N ARG A 101 -20.79 10.12 1.70
CA ARG A 101 -19.71 9.58 2.54
C ARG A 101 -18.55 10.55 2.80
N ASN A 102 -18.57 11.75 2.22
CA ASN A 102 -17.53 12.80 2.37
C ASN A 102 -16.10 12.19 2.32
N LEU A 103 -15.76 11.61 1.17
CA LEU A 103 -14.55 10.81 1.03
C LEU A 103 -13.35 11.69 0.67
N ILE A 104 -12.23 11.48 1.36
CA ILE A 104 -10.92 12.02 0.99
C ILE A 104 -10.05 10.86 0.53
N GLY A 105 -9.49 10.92 -0.67
CA GLY A 105 -8.49 9.97 -1.16
C GLY A 105 -7.08 10.40 -0.75
N LEU A 106 -6.25 9.44 -0.35
CA LEU A 106 -4.83 9.64 -0.08
C LEU A 106 -4.02 8.52 -0.75
N TYR A 107 -3.19 8.89 -1.72
CA TYR A 107 -2.20 7.99 -2.31
C TYR A 107 -0.88 8.12 -1.56
N LEU A 108 -0.34 7.01 -1.09
CA LEU A 108 1.01 6.96 -0.52
C LEU A 108 1.99 6.45 -1.57
N GLY A 109 2.86 7.36 -2.01
CA GLY A 109 3.93 7.07 -2.95
C GLY A 109 5.21 6.65 -2.24
N TRP A 110 5.92 5.69 -2.82
CA TRP A 110 7.31 5.39 -2.48
C TRP A 110 8.01 4.86 -3.73
N ARG A 111 9.34 4.75 -3.70
CA ARG A 111 10.05 4.15 -4.82
C ARG A 111 9.92 2.62 -4.82
N GLY A 112 8.87 2.14 -5.47
CA GLY A 112 8.55 0.72 -5.58
C GLY A 112 9.54 -0.09 -6.41
N ASP A 113 10.36 0.56 -7.24
CA ASP A 113 11.38 -0.08 -8.05
C ASP A 113 12.66 0.77 -8.12
N LYS A 114 13.81 0.11 -8.17
CA LYS A 114 15.13 0.75 -8.19
C LYS A 114 15.71 0.81 -9.60
N TYR A 115 15.42 -0.19 -10.42
CA TYR A 115 15.99 -0.35 -11.74
C TYR A 115 14.95 -0.96 -12.64
N ASP A 116 14.78 -0.37 -13.82
CA ASP A 116 14.07 -0.97 -14.95
C ASP A 116 15.17 -1.36 -15.97
N PRO A 117 15.57 -2.64 -16.03
CA PRO A 117 16.42 -3.15 -17.08
C PRO A 117 15.59 -3.23 -18.37
N LEU A 118 16.10 -2.59 -19.43
CA LEU A 118 15.64 -2.73 -20.82
C LEU A 118 14.32 -2.05 -21.23
N TRP A 119 13.42 -1.59 -20.34
CA TRP A 119 12.14 -0.94 -20.70
C TRP A 119 11.23 -1.76 -21.64
N LEU A 120 11.47 -3.07 -21.79
CA LEU A 120 10.79 -3.89 -22.80
C LEU A 120 9.49 -4.51 -22.30
N ASP A 121 9.22 -4.45 -21.01
CA ASP A 121 8.21 -5.28 -20.35
C ASP A 121 6.89 -4.57 -20.06
N GLU A 122 6.89 -3.24 -20.21
CA GLU A 122 5.78 -2.37 -19.86
C GLU A 122 5.25 -2.61 -18.45
N SER A 123 6.09 -3.01 -17.48
CA SER A 123 5.71 -3.37 -16.10
C SER A 123 5.01 -2.25 -15.31
N TYR A 124 5.11 -1.01 -15.78
CA TYR A 124 4.32 0.12 -15.29
C TYR A 124 2.82 0.04 -15.67
N LYS A 125 2.43 -0.80 -16.63
CA LYS A 125 1.05 -1.08 -17.03
C LYS A 125 0.51 -2.32 -16.31
N ALA A 126 -0.79 -2.33 -16.00
CA ALA A 126 -1.44 -3.44 -15.32
C ALA A 126 -1.39 -4.78 -16.09
N GLU A 127 -1.18 -4.72 -17.40
CA GLU A 127 -1.08 -5.88 -18.33
C GLU A 127 0.36 -6.23 -18.70
N GLY A 128 1.34 -5.47 -18.18
CA GLY A 128 2.76 -5.64 -18.47
C GLY A 128 3.28 -6.99 -18.01
N TRP A 129 4.27 -7.51 -18.74
CA TRP A 129 5.01 -8.69 -18.29
C TRP A 129 6.07 -8.22 -17.29
N ILE A 130 6.45 -9.07 -16.32
CA ILE A 130 7.53 -8.75 -15.37
C ILE A 130 8.78 -9.45 -15.89
N GLU A 131 9.87 -8.72 -16.14
CA GLU A 131 11.10 -9.39 -16.59
C GLU A 131 11.69 -10.27 -15.48
N PRO A 132 12.22 -11.47 -15.81
CA PRO A 132 13.01 -12.28 -14.88
C PRO A 132 14.17 -11.51 -14.23
N LEU A 133 14.66 -10.44 -14.87
CA LEU A 133 15.75 -9.60 -14.40
C LEU A 133 15.34 -8.55 -13.36
N ASP A 134 14.04 -8.34 -13.15
CA ASP A 134 13.54 -7.43 -12.11
C ASP A 134 13.47 -8.09 -10.74
N PHE A 135 13.28 -9.42 -10.71
CA PHE A 135 13.17 -10.19 -9.46
C PHE A 135 14.29 -9.94 -8.44
N PRO A 136 15.56 -9.63 -8.78
CA PRO A 136 16.56 -9.22 -7.80
C PRO A 136 16.22 -7.93 -7.04
N THR A 137 15.49 -6.98 -7.64
CA THR A 137 15.14 -5.70 -6.97
C THR A 137 14.13 -5.93 -5.85
N ILE A 138 13.27 -6.95 -5.95
CA ILE A 138 12.18 -7.22 -5.00
C ILE A 138 12.69 -7.44 -3.57
N PHE A 139 13.88 -8.03 -3.36
CA PHE A 139 14.44 -8.23 -2.02
C PHE A 139 14.83 -6.90 -1.37
N GLN A 140 15.51 -6.04 -2.13
CA GLN A 140 15.86 -4.70 -1.65
C GLN A 140 14.59 -3.89 -1.41
N ARG A 141 13.64 -3.94 -2.35
CA ARG A 141 12.36 -3.22 -2.25
C ARG A 141 11.50 -3.74 -1.09
N LYS A 142 11.56 -5.02 -0.74
CA LYS A 142 10.93 -5.57 0.47
C LYS A 142 11.49 -4.93 1.73
N ARG A 143 12.82 -4.81 1.84
CA ARG A 143 13.45 -4.10 2.97
C ARG A 143 13.03 -2.64 3.03
N VAL A 144 12.98 -1.96 1.89
CA VAL A 144 12.53 -0.55 1.81
C VAL A 144 11.05 -0.41 2.19
N SER A 145 10.16 -1.28 1.69
CA SER A 145 8.73 -1.26 2.04
C SER A 145 8.51 -1.36 3.56
N ARG A 146 9.30 -2.21 4.23
CA ARG A 146 9.29 -2.32 5.68
C ARG A 146 9.76 -1.03 6.34
N LEU A 147 10.88 -0.46 5.87
CA LEU A 147 11.44 0.78 6.42
C LEU A 147 10.47 1.95 6.28
N VAL A 148 9.88 2.12 5.09
CA VAL A 148 8.83 3.12 4.81
C VAL A 148 7.63 2.92 5.73
N GLY A 149 7.20 1.67 5.95
CA GLY A 149 6.13 1.34 6.88
C GLY A 149 6.45 1.68 8.33
N GLU A 150 7.58 1.21 8.84
CA GLU A 150 7.98 1.35 10.26
C GLU A 150 8.35 2.79 10.63
N GLN A 151 9.03 3.52 9.73
CA GLN A 151 9.59 4.83 10.04
C GLN A 151 8.78 5.99 9.48
N GLY A 152 8.24 5.89 8.28
CA GLY A 152 7.52 7.00 7.63
C GLY A 152 6.03 6.94 7.88
N VAL A 153 5.39 5.92 7.31
CA VAL A 153 3.93 5.77 7.31
C VAL A 153 3.40 5.59 8.73
N SER A 154 4.10 4.87 9.62
CA SER A 154 3.69 4.77 11.02
C SER A 154 3.53 6.14 11.69
N GLN A 155 4.45 7.08 11.45
CA GLN A 155 4.35 8.44 12.02
C GLN A 155 3.21 9.25 11.41
N LEU A 156 2.93 9.07 10.12
CA LEU A 156 1.75 9.66 9.48
C LEU A 156 0.46 9.11 10.12
N LEU A 157 0.40 7.80 10.36
CA LEU A 157 -0.74 7.17 11.02
C LEU A 157 -0.91 7.64 12.47
N ASP A 158 0.16 7.87 13.22
CA ASP A 158 0.06 8.43 14.58
C ASP A 158 -0.60 9.81 14.59
N LYS A 159 -0.28 10.66 13.60
CA LYS A 159 -0.95 11.95 13.41
C LYS A 159 -2.41 11.79 12.98
N LEU A 160 -2.70 10.78 12.13
CA LEU A 160 -4.07 10.48 11.70
C LEU A 160 -4.94 9.94 12.85
N ASP A 161 -4.38 9.11 13.72
CA ASP A 161 -5.08 8.64 14.92
C ASP A 161 -5.46 9.80 15.82
N ALA A 162 -4.55 10.76 16.03
CA ALA A 162 -4.83 11.93 16.85
C ALA A 162 -6.01 12.76 16.30
N VAL A 163 -6.10 12.97 14.99
CA VAL A 163 -7.25 13.70 14.40
C VAL A 163 -8.54 12.88 14.39
N VAL A 164 -8.47 11.54 14.38
CA VAL A 164 -9.62 10.67 14.60
C VAL A 164 -10.11 10.76 16.05
N GLU A 165 -9.20 10.70 17.02
CA GLU A 165 -9.50 10.83 18.46
C GLU A 165 -10.10 12.20 18.81
N LEU A 166 -9.65 13.27 18.13
CA LEU A 166 -10.20 14.62 18.27
C LEU A 166 -11.54 14.82 17.54
N GLY A 167 -12.04 13.83 16.80
CA GLY A 167 -13.28 13.93 16.03
C GLY A 167 -13.19 14.86 14.80
N GLN A 168 -11.97 15.18 14.34
CA GLN A 168 -11.72 15.97 13.14
C GLN A 168 -11.78 15.11 11.86
N LEU A 169 -11.59 13.79 12.01
CA LEU A 169 -11.75 12.79 10.97
C LEU A 169 -12.59 11.63 11.52
N LYS A 170 -13.55 11.11 10.75
CA LYS A 170 -14.41 10.03 11.24
C LYS A 170 -13.65 8.72 11.44
N ARG A 171 -12.82 8.36 10.46
CA ARG A 171 -11.94 7.19 10.41
C ARG A 171 -11.08 7.23 9.16
N TYR A 172 -10.08 6.37 9.09
CA TYR A 172 -9.42 6.03 7.84
C TYR A 172 -9.50 4.52 7.51
N ILE A 173 -9.48 4.23 6.22
CA ILE A 173 -9.38 2.88 5.65
C ILE A 173 -8.07 2.83 4.88
N PHE A 174 -7.14 1.98 5.31
CA PHE A 174 -5.82 1.88 4.71
C PHE A 174 -5.63 0.57 3.94
N ILE A 175 -5.52 0.69 2.62
CA ILE A 175 -5.37 -0.39 1.67
C ILE A 175 -3.91 -0.48 1.22
N GLY A 176 -3.29 -1.66 1.35
CA GLY A 176 -1.96 -1.93 0.83
C GLY A 176 -1.95 -3.16 -0.07
N HIS A 177 -1.41 -3.02 -1.27
CA HIS A 177 -1.28 -4.12 -2.24
C HIS A 177 0.16 -4.61 -2.36
N SER A 178 0.39 -5.92 -2.41
CA SER A 178 1.73 -6.52 -2.62
C SER A 178 2.76 -5.98 -1.59
N LEU A 179 3.86 -5.37 -2.02
CA LEU A 179 4.82 -4.68 -1.13
C LEU A 179 4.22 -3.45 -0.42
N GLY A 180 3.20 -2.81 -0.98
CA GLY A 180 2.39 -1.81 -0.27
C GLY A 180 1.62 -2.45 0.89
N GLY A 181 1.24 -3.71 0.75
CA GLY A 181 0.73 -4.49 1.88
C GLY A 181 1.75 -4.64 3.00
N SER A 182 3.05 -4.80 2.68
CA SER A 182 4.14 -4.79 3.67
C SER A 182 4.23 -3.43 4.38
N VAL A 183 4.17 -2.31 3.64
CA VAL A 183 4.10 -0.95 4.22
C VAL A 183 2.91 -0.84 5.19
N ALA A 184 1.73 -1.26 4.76
CA ALA A 184 0.51 -1.20 5.55
C ALA A 184 0.57 -2.11 6.79
N LEU A 185 1.11 -3.33 6.69
CA LEU A 185 1.29 -4.22 7.84
C LEU A 185 2.25 -3.61 8.86
N HIS A 186 3.45 -3.21 8.42
CA HIS A 186 4.50 -2.77 9.33
C HIS A 186 4.20 -1.41 9.98
N SER A 187 3.41 -0.56 9.32
CA SER A 187 2.91 0.69 9.90
C SER A 187 1.74 0.51 10.85
N SER A 188 1.02 -0.61 10.82
CA SER A 188 -0.25 -0.79 11.56
C SER A 188 -0.24 -1.89 12.63
N LYS A 189 0.56 -2.94 12.50
CA LYS A 189 0.49 -4.14 13.35
C LYS A 189 0.61 -3.85 14.85
N VAL A 190 1.49 -2.93 15.24
CA VAL A 190 1.68 -2.55 16.66
C VAL A 190 0.45 -1.83 17.20
N ARG A 191 -0.14 -0.94 16.39
CA ARG A 191 -1.34 -0.18 16.73
C ARG A 191 -2.56 -1.08 16.86
N VAL A 192 -2.75 -2.00 15.91
CA VAL A 192 -3.82 -3.00 15.94
C VAL A 192 -3.69 -3.89 17.17
N LYS A 193 -2.47 -4.41 17.44
CA LYS A 193 -2.21 -5.20 18.65
C LYS A 193 -2.55 -4.42 19.92
N LYS A 194 -2.10 -3.16 20.02
CA LYS A 194 -2.35 -2.30 21.19
C LYS A 194 -3.85 -2.08 21.43
N ALA A 195 -4.63 -1.83 20.37
CA ALA A 195 -6.08 -1.66 20.49
C ALA A 195 -6.75 -2.94 21.05
N ILE A 196 -6.35 -4.10 20.54
CA ILE A 196 -6.86 -5.40 20.97
C ILE A 196 -6.44 -5.70 22.41
N ASP A 197 -5.17 -5.51 22.77
CA ASP A 197 -4.65 -5.71 24.14
C ASP A 197 -5.42 -4.85 25.17
N LEU A 198 -5.87 -3.66 24.76
CA LEU A 198 -6.65 -2.74 25.59
C LEU A 198 -8.17 -3.01 25.55
N GLY A 199 -8.63 -4.01 24.79
CA GLY A 199 -10.05 -4.29 24.58
C GLY A 199 -10.82 -3.14 23.92
N LYS A 200 -10.12 -2.27 23.18
CA LYS A 200 -10.71 -1.12 22.49
C LYS A 200 -11.03 -1.46 21.04
N ASP A 201 -12.16 -0.97 20.56
CA ASP A 201 -12.47 -1.00 19.14
C ASP A 201 -11.50 -0.07 18.40
N ASN A 202 -10.95 -0.55 17.28
CA ASN A 202 -10.24 0.32 16.34
C ASN A 202 -11.27 0.93 15.37
N PRO A 203 -11.43 2.27 15.32
CA PRO A 203 -12.32 2.91 14.35
C PRO A 203 -11.83 2.77 12.90
N ASN A 204 -10.53 2.49 12.73
CA ASN A 204 -9.84 2.40 11.45
C ASN A 204 -9.76 0.96 10.95
N LEU A 205 -9.69 0.80 9.63
CA LEU A 205 -9.63 -0.51 8.96
C LEU A 205 -8.37 -0.62 8.11
N TYR A 206 -7.62 -1.71 8.27
CA TYR A 206 -6.49 -2.05 7.40
C TYR A 206 -6.86 -3.20 6.47
N LEU A 207 -6.69 -3.01 5.16
CA LEU A 207 -6.99 -3.97 4.10
C LEU A 207 -5.68 -4.34 3.40
N LEU A 208 -5.22 -5.56 3.62
CA LEU A 208 -3.96 -6.05 3.08
C LEU A 208 -4.26 -7.00 1.91
N LEU A 209 -3.92 -6.59 0.69
CA LEU A 209 -4.25 -7.31 -0.55
C LEU A 209 -2.99 -8.00 -1.11
N ASN A 210 -3.03 -9.31 -1.30
CA ASN A 210 -1.92 -10.13 -1.85
C ASN A 210 -0.56 -9.74 -1.25
N THR A 211 -0.54 -9.57 0.07
CA THR A 211 0.51 -8.84 0.80
C THR A 211 1.83 -9.60 0.78
N ALA A 212 2.91 -8.93 0.36
CA ALA A 212 4.23 -9.52 0.12
C ALA A 212 5.09 -9.70 1.38
N VAL A 213 4.58 -10.44 2.36
CA VAL A 213 5.14 -10.62 3.71
C VAL A 213 5.10 -12.08 4.15
N THR A 214 6.02 -12.45 5.04
CA THR A 214 6.13 -13.80 5.60
C THR A 214 5.23 -13.99 6.82
N ALA A 215 4.87 -15.24 7.13
CA ALA A 215 4.10 -15.53 8.34
C ALA A 215 4.74 -14.97 9.63
N LYS A 216 6.08 -15.02 9.74
CA LYS A 216 6.80 -14.48 10.90
C LYS A 216 6.60 -12.99 11.11
N GLU A 217 6.38 -12.22 10.04
CA GLU A 217 6.17 -10.78 10.13
C GLU A 217 4.84 -10.43 10.80
N TYR A 218 3.91 -11.38 10.85
CA TYR A 218 2.62 -11.25 11.55
C TYR A 218 2.65 -11.75 12.99
N LYS A 219 3.77 -12.28 13.51
CA LYS A 219 3.87 -12.78 14.90
C LYS A 219 3.26 -11.90 15.99
N PRO A 220 3.32 -10.55 15.92
CA PRO A 220 2.63 -9.70 16.89
C PRO A 220 1.10 -9.87 16.92
N LEU A 221 0.53 -10.47 15.87
CA LEU A 221 -0.89 -10.70 15.60
C LEU A 221 -1.28 -12.19 15.65
N ASP A 222 -0.33 -13.14 15.68
CA ASP A 222 -0.59 -14.60 15.65
C ASP A 222 -1.45 -15.12 16.81
N THR A 223 -1.45 -14.42 17.95
CA THR A 223 -2.27 -14.79 19.12
C THR A 223 -3.70 -14.24 19.06
N LEU A 224 -4.06 -13.54 17.96
CA LEU A 224 -5.27 -12.73 17.87
C LEU A 224 -6.29 -13.41 16.96
N LEU A 225 -6.90 -14.49 17.47
CA LEU A 225 -8.13 -15.03 16.89
C LEU A 225 -9.31 -14.20 17.37
N SER A 226 -10.25 -13.92 16.46
CA SER A 226 -11.37 -12.98 16.65
C SER A 226 -11.99 -13.09 18.03
N VAL A 227 -11.79 -12.05 18.85
CA VAL A 227 -12.62 -11.85 20.04
C VAL A 227 -14.02 -11.55 19.51
N ASP A 228 -15.00 -12.31 19.98
CA ASP A 228 -16.37 -12.46 19.45
C ASP A 228 -17.24 -11.18 19.38
N ARG A 229 -16.65 -9.97 19.44
CA ARG A 229 -17.38 -8.69 19.54
C ARG A 229 -16.72 -7.47 18.89
N GLN A 230 -15.53 -7.56 18.30
CA GLN A 230 -14.87 -6.38 17.70
C GLN A 230 -15.06 -6.34 16.18
N LYS A 231 -15.35 -5.15 15.63
CA LYS A 231 -15.28 -4.92 14.17
C LYS A 231 -13.86 -5.22 13.68
N PRO A 232 -13.68 -5.81 12.49
CA PRO A 232 -12.35 -6.20 12.02
C PRO A 232 -11.45 -4.95 11.92
N SER A 233 -10.33 -4.98 12.66
CA SER A 233 -9.31 -3.91 12.60
C SER A 233 -8.37 -4.11 11.41
N MET A 234 -8.09 -5.36 11.04
CA MET A 234 -7.26 -5.72 9.90
C MET A 234 -7.87 -6.91 9.17
N VAL A 235 -7.91 -6.85 7.84
CA VAL A 235 -8.36 -7.91 6.95
C VAL A 235 -7.24 -8.20 5.97
N VAL A 236 -6.83 -9.47 5.88
CA VAL A 236 -5.82 -9.94 4.93
C VAL A 236 -6.53 -10.76 3.86
N LEU A 237 -6.50 -10.28 2.62
CA LEU A 237 -7.07 -10.93 1.46
C LEU A 237 -5.95 -11.42 0.56
N GLN A 238 -6.00 -12.70 0.21
CA GLN A 238 -5.01 -13.33 -0.65
C GLN A 238 -5.69 -14.21 -1.67
N SER A 239 -5.23 -14.13 -2.92
CA SER A 239 -5.65 -15.02 -4.01
C SER A 239 -4.61 -16.10 -4.25
N LYS A 240 -5.06 -17.35 -4.36
CA LYS A 240 -4.23 -18.48 -4.82
C LYS A 240 -3.81 -18.32 -6.28
N GLY A 241 -4.54 -17.54 -7.06
CA GLY A 241 -4.29 -17.27 -8.48
C GLY A 241 -3.22 -16.22 -8.74
N ASP A 242 -2.86 -15.43 -7.73
CA ASP A 242 -1.96 -14.27 -7.87
C ASP A 242 -0.54 -14.67 -8.28
N PHE A 243 0.00 -13.99 -9.30
CA PHE A 243 1.33 -14.26 -9.83
C PHE A 243 2.43 -14.04 -8.78
N ALA A 244 2.31 -13.01 -7.94
CA ALA A 244 3.29 -12.77 -6.90
C ALA A 244 3.26 -13.92 -5.89
N VAL A 245 2.08 -14.39 -5.46
CA VAL A 245 1.93 -15.55 -4.54
C VAL A 245 2.45 -16.86 -5.14
N LYS A 246 2.28 -17.09 -6.45
CA LYS A 246 2.74 -18.31 -7.14
C LYS A 246 4.22 -18.31 -7.46
N GLU A 247 4.73 -17.24 -8.05
CA GLU A 247 6.07 -17.19 -8.65
C GLU A 247 7.03 -16.36 -7.79
N ALA A 248 6.72 -15.09 -7.54
CA ALA A 248 7.62 -14.18 -6.80
C ALA A 248 7.85 -14.62 -5.35
N PHE A 249 6.82 -15.17 -4.71
CA PHE A 249 6.87 -15.63 -3.35
C PHE A 249 7.74 -16.87 -3.17
N ASN A 250 7.96 -17.70 -4.20
CA ASN A 250 8.92 -18.80 -4.13
C ASN A 250 10.37 -18.29 -4.03
N PHE A 251 10.67 -17.14 -4.65
CA PHE A 251 11.97 -16.49 -4.55
C PHE A 251 12.12 -15.67 -3.26
N LEU A 252 11.04 -15.05 -2.76
CA LEU A 252 11.02 -14.26 -1.52
C LEU A 252 11.04 -15.11 -0.22
N LYS A 253 10.97 -16.44 -0.31
CA LYS A 253 11.05 -17.31 0.89
C LYS A 253 12.49 -17.30 1.37
N ASP A 254 12.75 -16.57 2.44
CA ASP A 254 13.87 -16.83 3.36
C ASP A 254 13.65 -18.18 4.09
N GLY A 255 13.21 -19.24 3.38
CA GLY A 255 12.76 -20.52 3.93
C GLY A 255 11.35 -20.56 4.54
N GLU A 256 10.58 -19.46 4.51
CA GLU A 256 9.29 -19.36 5.22
C GLU A 256 8.04 -19.46 4.31
N GLN A 257 6.91 -19.93 4.87
CA GLN A 257 5.65 -20.03 4.15
C GLN A 257 5.00 -18.64 3.96
N ALA A 258 4.47 -18.40 2.76
CA ALA A 258 3.57 -17.30 2.51
C ALA A 258 2.31 -17.46 3.38
N VAL A 259 1.77 -16.33 3.82
CA VAL A 259 0.41 -16.29 4.37
C VAL A 259 -0.53 -16.79 3.29
N GLY A 260 -1.57 -17.54 3.64
CA GLY A 260 -2.56 -18.06 2.69
C GLY A 260 -2.70 -19.58 2.67
N ASN A 261 -1.80 -20.29 3.36
CA ASN A 261 -1.95 -21.75 3.53
C ASN A 261 -2.70 -22.17 4.81
N SER A 262 -2.90 -21.32 5.84
CA SER A 262 -3.66 -21.79 7.03
C SER A 262 -4.03 -20.82 8.17
N TRP A 263 -3.69 -19.51 8.21
CA TRP A 263 -3.70 -18.83 9.53
C TRP A 263 -4.39 -17.46 9.67
N ALA A 264 -4.78 -16.80 8.58
CA ALA A 264 -5.70 -15.67 8.64
C ALA A 264 -6.96 -16.05 7.88
N ILE A 265 -8.14 -15.54 8.25
CA ILE A 265 -9.37 -15.74 7.48
C ILE A 265 -9.14 -15.09 6.11
N THR A 266 -8.58 -15.85 5.18
CA THR A 266 -8.59 -15.55 3.77
C THR A 266 -10.01 -15.85 3.34
N HIS A 267 -10.81 -14.82 3.05
CA HIS A 267 -11.90 -15.03 2.12
C HIS A 267 -11.24 -15.34 0.79
N ASP A 268 -11.17 -16.64 0.49
CA ASP A 268 -10.77 -17.15 -0.81
C ASP A 268 -11.81 -16.63 -1.79
N ILE A 269 -11.52 -15.51 -2.46
CA ILE A 269 -12.45 -14.87 -3.41
C ILE A 269 -12.39 -15.58 -4.77
N ASP A 270 -12.09 -16.88 -4.77
CA ASP A 270 -12.12 -17.76 -5.93
C ASP A 270 -13.57 -17.91 -6.40
N LYS A 271 -14.04 -16.92 -7.16
CA LYS A 271 -15.27 -17.05 -7.94
C LYS A 271 -15.06 -18.02 -9.12
N CYS A 272 -13.81 -18.30 -9.51
CA CYS A 272 -13.45 -19.14 -10.64
C CYS A 272 -12.10 -19.84 -10.42
N PRO A 273 -12.05 -21.06 -9.85
CA PRO A 273 -10.81 -21.80 -9.72
C PRO A 273 -10.26 -22.08 -11.13
N ARG A 274 -9.04 -21.60 -11.42
CA ARG A 274 -8.33 -21.74 -12.70
C ARG A 274 -8.83 -20.86 -13.87
N GLY A 275 -9.56 -19.78 -13.59
CA GLY A 275 -9.93 -18.79 -14.62
C GLY A 275 -11.04 -19.23 -15.57
N ASN A 276 -11.73 -20.34 -15.30
CA ASN A 276 -12.95 -20.71 -16.01
C ASN A 276 -14.17 -20.27 -15.19
N CYS A 277 -14.89 -19.27 -15.70
CA CYS A 277 -16.11 -18.72 -15.09
C CYS A 277 -17.39 -19.17 -15.83
N GLU A 278 -17.31 -20.19 -16.70
CA GLU A 278 -18.42 -20.63 -17.56
C GLU A 278 -19.17 -21.88 -17.07
N THR A 279 -19.36 -22.03 -15.76
CA THR A 279 -20.36 -22.99 -15.26
C THR A 279 -21.27 -22.33 -14.23
N PRO A 280 -22.59 -22.49 -14.36
CA PRO A 280 -23.60 -21.71 -13.65
C PRO A 280 -23.58 -21.89 -12.13
#